data_AF-A0A2V7CM96-F1
#
_entry.id   AF-A0A2V7CM96-F1
#
_cell.length_a   1.000
_cell.length_b   1.000
_cell.length_c   1.000
_cell.angle_alpha   90.00
_cell.angle_beta   90.00
_cell.angle_gamma   90.00
#
_symmetry.space_group_name_H-M   'P 1'
#
loop_
_entity.id
_entity.type
_entity.pdbx_description
1 polymer ?
#
loop_
_entity_poly.entity_id
_entity_poly.type
_entity_poly.pdbx_seq_one_letter_code
_entity_poly.pdbx_strand_id
1 'polypeptide(L)'
;VGDGHMAQGDGEICVTAIETLMGVTCRFKVIKNTIIESPQAIVPLANPTDFGLTPEMRAKGFYQTTGVGPDLMSDAKQAVRAMIEWLVRDQGLSLHEAYAICSVAGDLKISEIVDVPNWVVSMTVPRGIFVS
;
A
#
# COMPACT_ATOMS: atom_id res chain seq x y z
N VAL A 1 -2.49 -15.64 9.57
CA VAL A 1 -2.50 -14.27 10.13
C VAL A 1 -2.00 -14.37 11.55
N GLY A 2 -0.98 -13.61 11.88
CA GLY A 2 -0.29 -13.55 13.18
C GLY A 2 0.42 -12.19 13.26
N ASP A 3 1.34 -12.02 14.21
CA ASP A 3 2.16 -10.81 14.34
C ASP A 3 1.32 -9.55 14.62
N GLY A 4 0.76 -9.50 15.83
CA GLY A 4 -0.22 -8.48 16.20
C GLY A 4 0.46 -7.21 16.67
N HIS A 5 0.35 -6.12 15.92
CA HIS A 5 0.91 -4.82 16.30
C HIS A 5 -0.19 -3.85 16.77
N MET A 6 -0.05 -3.30 17.98
CA MET A 6 -0.93 -2.22 18.45
C MET A 6 -0.58 -0.89 17.77
N ALA A 7 0.71 -0.67 17.50
CA ALA A 7 1.23 0.44 16.71
C ALA A 7 2.61 0.10 16.15
N GLN A 8 2.88 0.54 14.92
CA GLN A 8 4.17 0.44 14.24
C GLN A 8 4.41 1.74 13.46
N GLY A 9 5.65 2.21 13.44
CA GLY A 9 6.08 3.30 12.56
C GLY A 9 6.66 2.74 11.26
N ASP A 10 6.66 3.55 10.20
CA ASP A 10 7.30 3.19 8.93
C ASP A 10 8.76 2.75 9.16
N GLY A 11 9.06 1.52 8.74
CA GLY A 11 10.39 0.92 8.75
C GLY A 11 10.64 -0.01 9.94
N GLU A 12 9.85 0.05 11.01
CA GLU A 12 10.05 -0.80 12.20
C GLU A 12 11.51 -0.78 12.71
N ILE A 13 12.10 0.41 12.75
CA ILE A 13 13.56 0.58 12.85
C ILE A 13 14.21 -0.01 14.12
N CYS A 14 13.42 -0.30 15.16
CA CYS A 14 13.89 -0.94 16.39
C CYS A 14 13.60 -2.45 16.41
N VAL A 15 13.41 -3.07 15.24
CA VAL A 15 13.13 -4.51 15.03
C VAL A 15 11.73 -4.94 15.44
N THR A 16 11.09 -4.24 16.38
CA THR A 16 9.76 -4.60 16.89
C THR A 16 8.82 -3.41 16.86
N ALA A 17 7.53 -3.70 16.74
CA ALA A 17 6.44 -2.78 16.97
C ALA A 17 6.03 -2.77 18.45
N ILE A 18 4.85 -2.20 18.76
CA ILE A 18 4.15 -2.50 20.01
C ILE A 18 3.45 -3.84 19.86
N GLU A 19 4.19 -4.92 20.15
CA GLU A 19 3.71 -6.30 20.06
C GLU A 19 2.53 -6.59 21.00
N THR A 20 1.52 -7.29 20.49
CA THR A 20 0.32 -7.62 21.26
C THR A 20 -0.38 -8.90 20.81
N LEU A 21 -1.22 -9.44 21.69
CA LEU A 21 -2.12 -10.53 21.34
C LEU A 21 -3.19 -10.02 20.38
N MET A 22 -3.39 -10.71 19.27
CA MET A 22 -4.40 -10.38 18.28
C MET A 22 -5.44 -11.48 18.15
N GLY A 23 -6.72 -11.08 18.10
CA GLY A 23 -7.82 -11.91 17.61
C GLY A 23 -8.38 -11.30 16.33
N VAL A 24 -8.45 -12.08 15.25
CA VAL A 24 -8.95 -11.61 13.95
C VAL A 24 -9.95 -12.60 13.37
N THR A 25 -11.02 -12.08 12.77
CA THR A 25 -11.97 -12.88 11.96
C THR A 25 -11.76 -12.53 10.49
N CYS A 26 -11.34 -13.51 9.69
CA CYS A 26 -11.08 -13.34 8.26
C CYS A 26 -12.12 -14.07 7.41
N ARG A 27 -12.46 -13.49 6.26
CA ARG A 27 -13.23 -14.15 5.20
C ARG A 27 -12.36 -14.25 3.96
N PHE A 28 -12.29 -15.45 3.39
CA PHE A 28 -11.50 -15.71 2.19
C PHE A 28 -12.41 -15.94 0.98
N LYS A 29 -12.02 -15.38 -0.16
CA LYS A 29 -12.66 -15.62 -1.46
C LYS A 29 -11.57 -15.67 -2.53
N VAL A 30 -11.73 -16.58 -3.49
CA VAL A 30 -10.87 -16.62 -4.67
C VAL A 30 -11.42 -15.67 -5.73
N ILE A 31 -10.60 -14.73 -6.18
CA ILE A 31 -10.87 -13.91 -7.36
C ILE A 31 -10.31 -14.67 -8.56
N LYS A 32 -11.19 -15.13 -9.44
CA LYS A 32 -10.81 -15.92 -10.63
C LYS A 32 -10.29 -15.00 -11.73
N ASN A 33 -9.39 -15.52 -12.56
CA ASN A 33 -8.84 -14.80 -13.72
C ASN A 33 -8.16 -13.48 -13.35
N THR A 34 -7.56 -13.42 -12.17
CA THR A 34 -6.78 -12.27 -11.72
C THR A 34 -5.45 -12.79 -11.21
N ILE A 35 -4.38 -12.23 -11.75
CA ILE A 35 -3.00 -12.47 -11.30
C ILE A 35 -2.50 -11.13 -10.77
N ILE A 36 -1.92 -11.16 -9.57
CA ILE A 36 -1.21 -10.04 -8.97
C ILE A 36 0.21 -10.51 -8.69
N GLU A 37 1.20 -9.71 -9.05
CA GLU A 37 2.62 -10.05 -8.85
C GLU A 37 3.07 -9.82 -7.40
N SER A 38 2.37 -8.96 -6.67
CA SER A 38 2.64 -8.65 -5.27
C SER A 38 1.34 -8.45 -4.48
N PRO A 39 1.40 -8.50 -3.13
CA PRO A 39 0.26 -8.17 -2.28
C PRO A 39 -0.30 -6.77 -2.56
N GLN A 40 -1.63 -6.67 -2.57
CA GLN A 40 -2.38 -5.44 -2.76
C GLN A 40 -3.50 -5.36 -1.72
N ALA A 41 -3.82 -4.16 -1.26
CA ALA A 41 -4.84 -3.95 -0.25
C ALA A 41 -5.62 -2.65 -0.48
N ILE A 42 -6.87 -2.63 -0.01
CA ILE A 42 -7.60 -1.37 0.20
C ILE A 42 -7.50 -1.07 1.69
N VAL A 43 -6.85 0.03 2.04
CA VAL A 43 -6.67 0.44 3.44
C VAL A 43 -7.64 1.58 3.77
N PRO A 44 -8.51 1.41 4.78
CA PRO A 44 -9.61 2.35 5.04
C PRO A 44 -9.19 3.62 5.78
N LEU A 45 -8.07 3.61 6.50
CA LEU A 45 -7.61 4.80 7.24
C LEU A 45 -6.82 5.72 6.33
N ALA A 46 -7.35 6.93 6.14
CA ALA A 46 -6.52 8.07 5.80
C ALA A 46 -5.64 8.41 6.99
N ASN A 47 -4.38 8.74 6.73
CA ASN A 47 -3.56 9.35 7.76
C ASN A 47 -4.26 10.66 8.14
N PRO A 48 -4.53 10.94 9.43
CA PRO A 48 -5.12 12.21 9.84
C PRO A 48 -4.32 13.44 9.39
N THR A 49 -3.08 13.26 8.91
CA THR A 49 -2.25 14.31 8.28
C THR A 49 -2.49 14.53 6.79
N ASP A 50 -3.43 13.81 6.15
CA ASP A 50 -3.78 13.99 4.73
C ASP A 50 -4.70 15.20 4.53
N PHE A 51 -4.21 16.38 4.91
CA PHE A 51 -4.96 17.64 4.93
C PHE A 51 -5.33 18.14 3.53
N GLY A 52 -4.66 17.64 2.47
CA GLY A 52 -4.96 17.97 1.08
C GLY A 52 -6.23 17.32 0.52
N LEU A 53 -6.78 16.31 1.21
CA LEU A 53 -8.00 15.61 0.79
C LEU A 53 -9.23 16.16 1.52
N THR A 54 -10.39 16.20 0.85
CA THR A 54 -11.66 16.49 1.55
C THR A 54 -12.07 15.31 2.42
N PRO A 55 -12.96 15.49 3.42
CA PRO A 55 -13.50 14.38 4.21
C PRO A 55 -14.08 13.25 3.35
N GLU A 56 -14.79 13.60 2.27
CA GLU A 56 -15.41 12.64 1.34
C GLU A 56 -14.36 11.85 0.56
N MET A 57 -13.26 12.51 0.16
CA MET A 57 -12.14 11.84 -0.52
C MET A 57 -11.43 10.88 0.43
N ARG A 58 -11.17 11.30 1.68
CA ARG A 58 -10.54 10.44 2.71
C ARG A 58 -11.38 9.21 3.03
N ALA A 59 -12.71 9.35 3.06
CA ALA A 59 -13.62 8.25 3.35
C ALA A 59 -13.54 7.08 2.34
N LYS A 60 -13.02 7.31 1.13
CA LYS A 60 -12.81 6.24 0.13
C LYS A 60 -11.56 5.39 0.40
N GLY A 61 -10.72 5.78 1.36
CA GLY A 61 -9.47 5.10 1.73
C GLY A 61 -8.42 5.14 0.62
N PHE A 62 -7.43 4.28 0.73
CA PHE A 62 -6.27 4.21 -0.16
C PHE A 62 -6.19 2.83 -0.81
N TYR A 63 -5.65 2.79 -2.03
CA TYR A 63 -5.15 1.57 -2.62
C TYR A 63 -3.69 1.44 -2.26
N GLN A 64 -3.27 0.26 -1.83
CA GLN A 64 -1.90 -0.05 -1.45
C GLN A 64 -1.37 -1.18 -2.31
N THR A 65 -0.15 -1.03 -2.81
CA THR A 65 0.65 -2.07 -3.45
C THR A 65 1.98 -2.19 -2.75
N THR A 66 2.61 -3.37 -2.81
CA THR A 66 3.90 -3.60 -2.15
C THR A 66 4.95 -4.15 -3.10
N GLY A 67 6.21 -3.94 -2.74
CA GLY A 67 7.37 -4.69 -3.22
C GLY A 67 8.06 -5.31 -2.02
N VAL A 68 8.51 -6.55 -2.18
CA VAL A 68 9.15 -7.33 -1.11
C VAL A 68 10.36 -8.04 -1.69
N GLY A 69 11.51 -7.87 -1.06
CA GLY A 69 12.75 -8.45 -1.57
C GLY A 69 13.99 -7.91 -0.86
N PRO A 70 15.18 -8.34 -1.30
CA PRO A 70 16.43 -8.00 -0.60
C PRO A 70 17.00 -6.63 -0.95
N ASP A 71 16.35 -5.87 -1.83
CA ASP A 71 16.85 -4.59 -2.35
C ASP A 71 15.74 -3.53 -2.37
N LEU A 72 15.88 -2.51 -1.52
CA LEU A 72 14.90 -1.44 -1.35
C LEU A 72 14.54 -0.73 -2.65
N MET A 73 15.51 -0.52 -3.55
CA MET A 73 15.26 0.16 -4.81
C MET A 73 14.43 -0.70 -5.76
N SER A 74 14.69 -2.00 -5.80
CA SER A 74 13.91 -2.96 -6.57
C SER A 74 12.50 -3.09 -6.00
N ASP A 75 12.35 -3.11 -4.67
CA ASP A 75 11.05 -3.18 -4.00
C ASP A 75 10.22 -1.92 -4.21
N ALA A 76 10.84 -0.73 -4.12
CA ALA A 76 10.22 0.53 -4.49
C ALA A 76 9.69 0.51 -5.93
N LYS A 77 10.49 0.02 -6.89
CA LYS A 77 10.05 -0.11 -8.29
C LYS A 77 8.89 -1.10 -8.44
N GLN A 78 8.92 -2.22 -7.73
CA GLN A 78 7.84 -3.21 -7.75
C GLN A 78 6.54 -2.62 -7.21
N ALA A 79 6.58 -1.95 -6.05
CA ALA A 79 5.42 -1.29 -5.46
C ALA A 79 4.79 -0.27 -6.44
N VAL A 80 5.61 0.59 -7.04
CA VAL A 80 5.15 1.60 -8.01
C VAL A 80 4.60 0.97 -9.29
N ARG A 81 5.25 -0.05 -9.84
CA ARG A 81 4.76 -0.74 -11.05
C ARG A 81 3.40 -1.39 -10.82
N ALA A 82 3.23 -2.09 -9.70
CA ALA A 82 1.95 -2.66 -9.31
C ALA A 82 0.86 -1.59 -9.14
N MET A 83 1.20 -0.41 -8.62
CA MET A 83 0.26 0.72 -8.51
C MET A 83 -0.16 1.24 -9.89
N ILE A 84 0.81 1.39 -10.80
CA ILE A 84 0.56 1.81 -12.19
C ILE A 84 -0.35 0.80 -12.88
N GLU A 85 -0.11 -0.50 -12.73
CA GLU A 85 -0.95 -1.55 -13.31
C GLU A 85 -2.39 -1.45 -12.83
N TRP A 86 -2.61 -1.24 -11.53
CA TRP A 86 -3.94 -1.02 -10.99
C TRP A 86 -4.58 0.26 -11.55
N LEU A 87 -3.86 1.38 -11.60
CA LEU A 87 -4.37 2.64 -12.15
C LEU A 87 -4.77 2.52 -13.63
N VAL A 88 -3.96 1.84 -14.44
CA VAL A 88 -4.27 1.61 -15.85
C VAL A 88 -5.47 0.68 -15.99
N ARG A 89 -5.47 -0.45 -15.28
CA ARG A 89 -6.50 -1.50 -15.41
C ARG A 89 -7.84 -1.10 -14.82
N ASP A 90 -7.84 -0.52 -13.62
CA ASP A 90 -9.05 -0.28 -12.83
C ASP A 90 -9.53 1.18 -12.88
N GLN A 91 -8.63 2.15 -13.10
CA GLN A 91 -9.01 3.58 -13.23
C GLN A 91 -8.97 4.08 -14.69
N GLY A 92 -8.52 3.24 -15.64
CA GLY A 92 -8.55 3.57 -17.08
C GLY A 92 -7.57 4.65 -17.50
N LEU A 93 -6.54 4.93 -16.69
CA LEU A 93 -5.52 5.92 -17.01
C LEU A 93 -4.54 5.41 -18.07
N SER A 94 -3.94 6.32 -18.83
CA SER A 94 -2.75 5.98 -19.61
C SER A 94 -1.56 5.69 -18.70
N LEU A 95 -0.56 4.98 -19.22
CA LEU A 95 0.68 4.68 -18.48
C LEU A 95 1.37 5.95 -17.94
N HIS A 96 1.38 7.03 -18.74
CA HIS A 96 2.02 8.29 -18.37
C HIS A 96 1.23 9.03 -17.27
N GLU A 97 -0.10 9.05 -17.35
CA GLU A 97 -0.95 9.61 -16.30
C GLU A 97 -0.81 8.82 -15.01
N ALA A 98 -0.85 7.49 -15.07
CA ALA A 98 -0.68 6.62 -13.91
C ALA A 98 0.67 6.86 -13.22
N TYR A 99 1.76 6.97 -14.00
CA TYR A 99 3.08 7.27 -13.46
C TYR A 99 3.15 8.67 -12.83
N ALA A 100 2.57 9.69 -13.47
CA ALA A 100 2.51 11.04 -12.92
C ALA A 100 1.70 11.08 -11.62
N ILE A 101 0.55 10.41 -11.57
CA ILE A 101 -0.30 10.30 -10.38
C ILE A 101 0.45 9.64 -9.22
N CYS A 102 1.19 8.55 -9.48
CA CYS A 102 2.05 7.94 -8.49
C CYS A 102 3.04 8.95 -7.89
N SER A 103 3.61 9.85 -8.70
CA SER A 103 4.58 10.82 -8.22
C SER A 103 4.00 11.99 -7.42
N VAL A 104 2.75 12.41 -7.69
CA VAL A 104 2.19 13.66 -7.13
C VAL A 104 1.11 13.45 -6.09
N ALA A 105 0.47 12.28 -6.09
CA ALA A 105 -0.66 11.99 -5.21
C ALA A 105 -0.45 10.72 -4.39
N GLY A 106 0.60 9.95 -4.65
CA GLY A 106 0.89 8.74 -3.89
C GLY A 106 2.06 8.91 -2.91
N ASP A 107 2.01 8.13 -1.84
CA ASP A 107 3.09 8.04 -0.87
C ASP A 107 3.83 6.71 -1.03
N LEU A 108 5.14 6.79 -1.21
CA LEU A 108 6.03 5.63 -1.18
C LEU A 108 6.68 5.55 0.20
N LYS A 109 6.44 4.45 0.92
CA LYS A 109 6.83 4.25 2.32
C LYS A 109 7.67 3.00 2.46
N ILE A 110 8.72 3.06 3.27
CA ILE A 110 9.41 1.86 3.74
C ILE A 110 8.57 1.33 4.89
N SER A 111 7.85 0.23 4.68
CA SER A 111 7.01 -0.37 5.72
C SER A 111 7.86 -1.07 6.77
N GLU A 112 8.94 -1.72 6.34
CA GLU A 112 9.83 -2.53 7.18
C GLU A 112 11.22 -2.60 6.54
N ILE A 113 12.27 -2.40 7.34
CA ILE A 113 13.69 -2.43 6.90
C ILE A 113 14.58 -3.28 7.82
N VAL A 114 13.97 -4.17 8.61
CA VAL A 114 14.66 -4.93 9.66
C VAL A 114 14.63 -6.45 9.46
N ASP A 115 13.77 -6.94 8.57
CA ASP A 115 13.49 -8.37 8.35
C ASP A 115 14.43 -9.07 7.36
N VAL A 116 15.68 -9.25 7.75
CA VAL A 116 16.68 -9.94 6.91
C VAL A 116 16.15 -11.31 6.40
N PRO A 117 16.21 -11.59 5.08
CA PRO A 117 16.90 -10.83 4.05
C PRO A 117 16.01 -9.84 3.27
N ASN A 118 14.73 -9.70 3.60
CA ASN A 118 13.77 -8.95 2.81
C ASN A 118 13.32 -7.65 3.47
N TRP A 119 13.03 -6.66 2.66
CA TRP A 119 12.45 -5.39 3.06
C TRP A 119 11.06 -5.29 2.45
N VAL A 120 10.24 -4.41 3.01
CA VAL A 120 8.90 -4.15 2.49
C VAL A 120 8.79 -2.67 2.17
N VAL A 121 8.55 -2.37 0.89
CA VAL A 121 8.22 -1.02 0.42
C VAL A 121 6.78 -1.01 -0.06
N SER A 122 6.00 -0.03 0.38
CA SER A 122 4.60 0.12 0.02
C SER A 122 4.35 1.43 -0.71
N MET A 123 3.45 1.40 -1.68
CA MET A 123 2.93 2.58 -2.38
C MET A 123 1.45 2.73 -2.04
N THR A 124 1.03 3.89 -1.55
CA THR A 124 -0.39 4.20 -1.29
C THR A 124 -0.88 5.34 -2.16
N VAL A 125 -2.02 5.17 -2.83
CA VAL A 125 -2.70 6.23 -3.59
C VAL A 125 -4.13 6.41 -3.07
N PRO A 126 -4.59 7.65 -2.78
CA PRO A 126 -5.94 7.91 -2.30
C PRO A 126 -6.96 7.57 -3.38
N ARG A 127 -7.94 6.71 -3.06
CA ARG A 127 -9.01 6.34 -4.00
C ARG A 127 -10.03 7.47 -4.20
N GLY A 128 -10.02 8.45 -3.29
CA GLY A 128 -10.88 9.63 -3.29
C GLY A 128 -10.64 10.62 -4.43
N ILE A 129 -9.47 10.59 -5.09
CA ILE A 129 -9.11 11.56 -6.13
C ILE A 129 -9.74 11.26 -7.49
N PHE A 130 -10.32 10.07 -7.65
CA PHE A 130 -10.97 9.66 -8.89
C PHE A 130 -12.49 9.87 -8.79
N VAL A 131 -13.06 10.41 -9.88
CA VAL A 131 -14.51 10.53 -10.08
C VAL A 131 -15.06 9.15 -10.44
N SER A 132 -15.48 8.42 -9.40
CA SER A 132 -16.30 7.21 -9.53
C SER A 132 -17.68 7.54 -10.08
#